data_AF-G0UBG8-F1
#
_entry.id   AF-G0UBG8-F1
#
_cell.length_a   1.000
_cell.length_b   1.000
_cell.length_c   1.000
_cell.angle_alpha   90.00
_cell.angle_beta   90.00
_cell.angle_gamma   90.00
#
_symmetry.space_group_name_H-M   'P 1'
#
loop_
_entity.id
_entity.type
_entity.pdbx_description
1 polymer ?
#
loop_
_entity_poly.entity_id
_entity_poly.type
_entity_poly.pdbx_seq_one_letter_code
_entity_poly.pdbx_strand_id
1 'polypeptide(L)'
;MEEEDLAPNMDFSDYCILQSNDQPPVEFKVRREAAMMSVLLRDMLEDQGEAEAIIPIPNVSGRTLRLVIDYMEHHYNNQADPIEKPLKTDIKNIISQWDCKFLYEQLLKDHDEKQHE
;
A
#
# COMPACT_ATOMS: atom_id res chain seq x y z
N MET A 1 21.40 15.35 7.94
CA MET A 1 20.13 15.07 7.25
C MET A 1 19.18 14.85 8.40
N GLU A 2 18.34 15.84 8.68
CA GLU A 2 17.49 15.87 9.86
C GLU A 2 16.45 14.75 9.71
N GLU A 3 16.42 13.81 10.67
CA GLU A 3 15.26 12.94 10.86
C GLU A 3 14.08 13.88 11.13
N GLU A 4 13.22 14.10 10.14
CA GLU A 4 11.92 14.72 10.39
C GLU A 4 11.16 13.73 11.27
N ASP A 5 11.20 13.99 12.58
CA ASP A 5 10.44 13.31 13.61
C ASP A 5 8.96 13.31 13.16
N LEU A 6 8.48 12.18 12.64
CA LEU A 6 7.15 12.09 12.01
C LEU A 6 6.01 12.28 13.03
N ALA A 7 6.31 12.38 14.32
CA ALA A 7 5.32 12.18 15.38
C ALA A 7 5.29 13.18 16.56
N PRO A 8 5.43 14.51 16.39
CA PRO A 8 4.96 15.41 17.45
C PRO A 8 3.45 15.69 17.39
N ASN A 9 2.76 15.43 16.27
CA ASN A 9 1.33 15.78 16.07
C ASN A 9 0.54 14.77 15.19
N MET A 10 0.84 13.47 15.25
CA MET A 10 0.06 12.48 14.47
C MET A 10 -1.27 12.17 15.17
N ASP A 11 -2.36 12.27 14.42
CA ASP A 11 -3.67 11.77 14.85
C ASP A 11 -3.77 10.28 14.52
N PHE A 12 -3.60 9.42 15.53
CA PHE A 12 -3.65 7.96 15.39
C PHE A 12 -5.08 7.40 15.25
N SER A 13 -6.10 8.25 15.36
CA SER A 13 -7.48 7.87 15.02
C SER A 13 -7.71 7.85 13.51
N ASP A 14 -6.96 8.67 12.76
CA ASP A 14 -7.06 8.79 11.29
C ASP A 14 -5.88 8.12 10.56
N TYR A 15 -4.72 8.01 11.21
CA TYR A 15 -3.48 7.55 10.58
C TYR A 15 -2.80 6.42 11.37
N CYS A 16 -2.03 5.61 10.66
CA CYS A 16 -1.08 4.67 11.23
C CYS A 16 0.29 4.80 10.53
N ILE A 17 1.32 4.20 11.10
CA ILE A 17 2.65 4.10 10.49
C ILE A 17 2.87 2.67 10.02
N LEU A 18 3.17 2.49 8.74
CA LEU A 18 3.70 1.22 8.21
C LEU A 18 5.22 1.34 8.08
N GLN A 19 5.95 0.40 8.66
CA GLN A 19 7.41 0.40 8.67
C GLN A 19 7.94 -0.74 7.78
N SER A 20 8.84 -0.42 6.85
CA SER A 20 9.49 -1.41 5.98
C SER A 20 10.56 -2.23 6.70
N ASN A 21 11.02 -3.30 6.06
CA ASN A 21 12.11 -4.14 6.55
C ASN A 21 13.51 -3.70 6.08
N ASP A 22 13.66 -2.46 5.57
CA ASP A 22 14.96 -1.93 5.14
C ASP A 22 15.90 -1.70 6.35
N GLN A 23 17.17 -1.43 6.05
CA GLN A 23 18.18 -1.05 7.04
C GLN A 23 18.87 0.25 6.59
N PRO A 24 18.53 1.43 7.17
CA PRO A 24 17.52 1.64 8.22
C PRO A 24 16.07 1.45 7.71
N PRO A 25 15.09 1.20 8.60
CA PRO A 25 13.69 1.09 8.22
C PRO A 25 13.16 2.39 7.60
N VAL A 26 12.22 2.26 6.66
CA VAL A 26 11.48 3.40 6.10
C VAL A 26 10.07 3.38 6.66
N GLU A 27 9.67 4.50 7.25
CA GLU A 27 8.35 4.68 7.83
C GLU A 27 7.44 5.47 6.91
N PHE A 28 6.18 5.04 6.85
CA PHE A 28 5.18 5.67 6.02
C PHE A 28 3.93 5.96 6.83
N LYS A 29 3.55 7.23 6.88
CA LYS A 29 2.23 7.65 7.35
C LYS A 29 1.17 7.22 6.33
N VAL A 30 0.17 6.47 6.78
CA VAL A 30 -0.92 5.94 5.93
C VAL A 30 -2.26 6.22 6.60
N ARG A 31 -3.28 6.58 5.82
CA ARG A 31 -4.65 6.68 6.34
C ARG A 31 -5.16 5.32 6.79
N ARG A 32 -5.81 5.25 7.95
CA ARG A 32 -6.33 3.99 8.48
C ARG A 32 -7.35 3.35 7.55
N GLU A 33 -8.23 4.13 6.94
CA GLU A 33 -9.23 3.61 5.99
C GLU A 33 -8.58 3.00 4.75
N ALA A 34 -7.46 3.58 4.29
CA ALA A 34 -6.68 2.99 3.21
C ALA A 34 -5.98 1.71 3.65
N ALA A 35 -5.34 1.70 4.83
CA ALA A 35 -4.71 0.51 5.39
C ALA A 35 -5.71 -0.64 5.59
N MET A 36 -6.96 -0.35 5.94
CA MET A 36 -8.05 -1.33 6.11
C MET A 36 -8.46 -2.07 4.82
N MET A 37 -8.00 -1.62 3.65
CA MET A 37 -8.10 -2.40 2.40
C MET A 37 -7.38 -3.75 2.52
N SER A 38 -6.30 -3.82 3.30
CA SER A 38 -5.64 -5.08 3.66
C SER A 38 -6.36 -5.70 4.84
N VAL A 39 -6.88 -6.92 4.66
CA VAL A 39 -7.53 -7.69 5.72
C VAL A 39 -6.61 -7.84 6.94
N LEU A 40 -5.34 -8.15 6.72
CA LEU A 40 -4.37 -8.28 7.81
C LEU A 40 -4.20 -6.98 8.59
N LEU A 41 -4.03 -5.85 7.89
CA LEU A 41 -3.85 -4.56 8.56
C LEU A 41 -5.13 -4.12 9.26
N ARG A 42 -6.30 -4.37 8.68
CA ARG A 42 -7.59 -4.09 9.32
C ARG A 42 -7.69 -4.82 10.66
N ASP A 43 -7.47 -6.14 10.66
CA ASP A 43 -7.58 -6.95 11.87
C ASP A 43 -6.59 -6.46 12.95
N MET A 44 -5.35 -6.11 12.55
CA MET A 44 -4.35 -5.52 13.46
C MET A 44 -4.75 -4.15 14.01
N LEU A 45 -5.33 -3.28 13.17
CA LEU A 45 -5.74 -1.92 13.53
C LEU A 45 -7.00 -1.91 14.41
N GLU A 46 -7.91 -2.86 14.21
CA GLU A 46 -9.10 -3.07 15.04
C GLU A 46 -8.71 -3.57 16.44
N ASP A 47 -7.73 -4.48 16.53
CA ASP A 47 -7.22 -4.99 17.81
C ASP A 47 -6.43 -3.93 18.61
N GLN A 48 -5.70 -3.04 17.92
CA GLN A 48 -4.91 -1.97 18.56
C GLN A 48 -5.72 -0.73 18.96
N GLY A 49 -6.87 -0.48 18.32
CA GLY A 49 -7.67 0.73 18.54
C GLY A 49 -6.95 2.01 18.09
N GLU A 50 -7.10 3.09 18.88
CA GLU A 50 -6.54 4.44 18.62
C GLU A 50 -5.14 4.64 19.25
N ALA A 51 -4.51 3.57 19.75
CA ALA A 51 -3.14 3.65 20.26
C ALA A 51 -2.14 3.96 19.13
N GLU A 52 -0.97 4.50 19.49
CA GLU A 52 0.18 4.66 18.60
C GLU A 52 0.49 3.35 17.87
N ALA A 53 0.08 3.25 16.61
CA ALA A 53 0.17 2.05 15.79
C ALA A 53 1.30 2.19 14.77
N ILE A 54 2.52 1.84 15.18
CA ILE A 54 3.60 1.51 14.26
C ILE A 54 3.50 0.02 13.95
N ILE A 55 3.25 -0.31 12.67
CA ILE A 55 3.08 -1.68 12.20
C ILE A 55 4.28 -2.06 11.32
N PRO A 56 5.20 -2.91 11.81
CA PRO A 56 6.29 -3.44 11.01
C PRO A 56 5.76 -4.42 9.95
N ILE A 57 6.18 -4.23 8.70
CA ILE A 57 5.84 -5.10 7.57
C ILE A 57 7.08 -5.93 7.20
N PRO A 58 7.25 -7.12 7.80
CA PRO A 58 8.47 -7.91 7.62
C PRO A 58 8.61 -8.37 6.16
N ASN A 59 9.86 -8.50 5.70
CA ASN A 59 10.22 -8.95 4.36
C ASN A 59 9.73 -8.07 3.20
N VAL A 60 9.27 -6.85 3.47
CA VAL A 60 8.86 -5.88 2.44
C VAL A 60 9.79 -4.69 2.47
N SER A 61 10.46 -4.42 1.35
CA SER A 61 11.28 -3.21 1.19
C SER A 61 10.41 -1.97 1.11
N GLY A 62 10.98 -0.81 1.39
CA GLY A 62 10.29 0.48 1.37
C GLY A 62 9.78 0.82 -0.02
N ARG A 63 10.50 0.39 -1.07
CA ARG A 63 10.05 0.50 -2.47
C ARG A 63 8.76 -0.29 -2.70
N THR A 64 8.72 -1.55 -2.29
CA THR A 64 7.52 -2.39 -2.45
C THR A 64 6.38 -1.88 -1.58
N LEU A 65 6.68 -1.50 -0.34
CA LEU A 65 5.68 -0.96 0.59
C LEU A 65 5.06 0.34 0.06
N ARG A 66 5.84 1.20 -0.60
CA ARG A 66 5.31 2.39 -1.30
C ARG A 66 4.26 2.02 -2.34
N LEU A 67 4.55 1.07 -3.23
CA LEU A 67 3.62 0.63 -4.27
C LEU A 67 2.32 0.06 -3.67
N VAL A 68 2.44 -0.72 -2.58
CA VAL A 68 1.27 -1.24 -1.85
C VAL A 68 0.43 -0.11 -1.26
N ILE A 69 1.08 0.89 -0.65
CA ILE A 69 0.40 2.06 -0.08
C ILE A 69 -0.31 2.86 -1.17
N ASP A 70 0.35 3.14 -2.30
CA ASP A 70 -0.25 3.88 -3.41
C ASP A 70 -1.51 3.18 -3.95
N TYR A 71 -1.49 1.84 -4.03
CA TYR A 71 -2.66 1.04 -4.39
C TYR A 71 -3.79 1.14 -3.36
N MET A 72 -3.46 0.99 -2.07
CA MET A 72 -4.46 1.12 -0.99
C MET A 72 -5.09 2.51 -0.96
N GLU A 73 -4.28 3.58 -1.09
CA GLU A 73 -4.75 4.97 -1.12
C GLU A 73 -5.56 5.31 -2.36
N HIS A 74 -5.36 4.64 -3.49
CA HIS A 74 -6.24 4.82 -4.63
C HIS A 74 -7.59 4.10 -4.42
N HIS A 75 -7.56 2.83 -4.02
CA HIS A 75 -8.75 1.98 -4.06
C HIS A 75 -9.63 2.02 -2.82
N TYR A 76 -9.22 2.63 -1.71
CA TYR A 76 -10.08 2.73 -0.52
C TYR A 76 -11.40 3.48 -0.80
N ASN A 77 -11.37 4.44 -1.72
CA ASN A 77 -12.54 5.18 -2.20
C ASN A 77 -12.88 4.90 -3.68
N ASN A 78 -12.08 4.09 -4.38
CA ASN A 78 -12.26 3.74 -5.79
C ASN A 78 -12.11 2.22 -5.97
N GLN A 79 -12.98 1.44 -5.33
CA GLN A 79 -12.87 -0.01 -5.33
C GLN A 79 -12.88 -0.55 -6.76
N ALA A 80 -11.90 -1.40 -7.08
CA ALA A 80 -11.80 -2.03 -8.39
C ALA A 80 -12.97 -3.00 -8.61
N ASP A 81 -13.50 -3.02 -9.83
CA ASP A 81 -14.57 -3.94 -10.21
C ASP A 81 -14.08 -5.40 -10.21
N PRO A 82 -14.96 -6.35 -9.83
CA PRO A 82 -14.63 -7.77 -9.96
C PRO A 82 -14.31 -8.15 -11.40
N ILE A 83 -13.13 -8.73 -11.62
CA ILE A 83 -12.74 -9.25 -12.93
C ILE A 83 -13.36 -10.63 -13.13
N GLU A 84 -14.15 -10.77 -14.20
CA GLU A 84 -14.72 -12.07 -14.61
C GLU A 84 -13.62 -13.10 -14.92
N LYS A 85 -13.82 -14.34 -14.45
CA LYS A 85 -12.95 -15.49 -14.72
C LYS A 85 -13.69 -16.51 -15.59
N PRO A 86 -13.09 -17.03 -16.68
CA PRO A 86 -11.77 -16.70 -17.21
C PRO A 86 -11.74 -15.33 -17.90
N LEU A 87 -10.54 -14.77 -18.08
CA LEU A 87 -10.36 -13.53 -18.84
C LEU A 87 -10.88 -13.69 -20.26
N LYS A 88 -11.85 -12.85 -20.65
CA LYS A 88 -12.41 -12.83 -22.00
C LYS A 88 -11.58 -12.00 -22.99
N THR A 89 -10.74 -11.11 -22.47
CA THR A 89 -9.85 -10.23 -23.24
C THR A 89 -8.61 -9.86 -22.41
N ASP A 90 -7.71 -9.07 -22.99
CA ASP A 90 -6.51 -8.52 -22.35
C ASP A 90 -6.87 -7.70 -21.09
N ILE A 91 -6.10 -7.86 -20.01
CA ILE A 91 -6.37 -7.23 -18.71
C ILE A 91 -6.44 -5.70 -18.82
N LYS A 92 -5.66 -5.10 -19.71
CA LYS A 92 -5.66 -3.65 -19.95
C LYS A 92 -6.99 -3.10 -20.46
N ASN A 93 -7.86 -3.96 -21.01
CA ASN A 93 -9.16 -3.57 -21.55
C ASN A 93 -10.30 -3.71 -20.52
N ILE A 94 -10.01 -4.25 -19.33
CA ILE A 94 -11.02 -4.56 -18.30
C ILE A 94 -10.73 -3.93 -16.94
N ILE A 95 -9.53 -3.36 -16.76
CA ILE A 95 -9.16 -2.61 -15.56
C ILE A 95 -9.29 -1.11 -15.80
N SER A 96 -9.29 -0.32 -14.73
CA SER A 96 -9.33 1.13 -14.84
C SER A 96 -8.07 1.68 -15.53
N GLN A 97 -8.14 2.92 -16.02
CA GLN A 97 -6.96 3.60 -16.56
C GLN A 97 -5.87 3.75 -15.49
N TRP A 98 -6.25 3.96 -14.23
CA TRP A 98 -5.29 4.07 -13.13
C TRP A 98 -4.56 2.74 -12.90
N ASP A 99 -5.31 1.63 -12.83
CA ASP A 99 -4.74 0.29 -12.67
C ASP A 99 -3.80 -0.08 -13.81
N CYS A 100 -4.19 0.23 -15.05
CA CYS A 100 -3.33 0.00 -16.21
C CYS A 100 -2.01 0.77 -16.06
N LYS A 101 -2.07 2.03 -15.62
CA LYS A 101 -0.88 2.85 -15.40
C LYS A 101 -0.02 2.32 -14.25
N PHE A 102 -0.66 1.98 -13.13
CA PHE A 102 0.01 1.43 -11.97
C PHE A 102 0.75 0.14 -12.32
N LEU A 103 0.10 -0.82 -12.99
CA LEU A 103 0.70 -2.09 -13.37
C LEU A 103 1.85 -1.90 -14.38
N TYR A 104 1.61 -1.19 -15.48
CA TYR A 104 2.55 -1.19 -16.62
C TYR A 104 3.61 -0.09 -16.56
N GLU A 105 3.40 0.99 -15.80
CA GLU A 105 4.35 2.11 -15.71
C GLU A 105 5.03 2.23 -14.35
N GLN A 106 4.41 1.77 -13.26
CA GLN A 106 4.95 1.93 -11.90
C GLN A 106 5.46 0.62 -11.29
N LEU A 107 4.64 -0.43 -11.34
CA LEU A 107 4.94 -1.73 -10.74
C LEU A 107 5.96 -2.51 -11.58
N LEU A 108 5.73 -2.63 -12.89
CA LEU A 108 6.64 -3.30 -13.81
C LEU A 108 7.76 -2.34 -14.22
N LYS A 109 8.97 -2.56 -13.67
CA LYS A 109 10.17 -1.84 -14.12
C LYS A 109 10.52 -2.31 -15.53
N ASP A 110 10.68 -1.38 -16.47
CA ASP A 110 11.06 -1.65 -17.86
C ASP A 110 10.11 -2.60 -18.63
N HIS A 111 8.86 -2.73 -18.19
CA HIS A 111 7.87 -3.68 -18.73
C HIS A 111 8.30 -5.17 -18.65
N ASP A 112 9.24 -5.51 -17.77
CA ASP A 112 9.70 -6.89 -17.60
C ASP A 112 8.85 -7.63 -16.55
N GLU A 113 7.90 -8.45 -17.01
CA GLU A 113 7.06 -9.33 -16.18
C GLU A 113 7.87 -10.39 -15.41
N LYS A 114 9.18 -10.53 -15.67
CA LYS A 114 10.05 -11.52 -15.03
C LYS A 114 10.97 -10.94 -13.97
N GLN A 115 11.01 -9.62 -13.80
CA GLN A 115 11.80 -9.00 -12.74
C GLN A 115 10.97 -8.90 -11.46
N HIS A 116 11.04 -9.96 -10.66
CA HIS A 116 10.67 -9.95 -9.26
C HIS A 116 11.93 -10.06 -8.41
N GLU A 117 12.75 -9.00 -8.39
CA GLU A 117 13.73 -8.68 -7.33
C GLU A 117 14.35 -7.29 -7.56
#